data_AF-A0A2X0V803-F1
#
_entry.id   AF-A0A2X0V803-F1
#
_cell.length_a   1.000
_cell.length_b   1.000
_cell.length_c   1.000
_cell.angle_alpha   90.00
_cell.angle_beta   90.00
_cell.angle_gamma   90.00
#
_symmetry.space_group_name_H-M   'P 1'
#
loop_
_entity.id
_entity.type
_entity.pdbx_description
1 polymer ?
#
loop_
_entity_poly.entity_id
_entity_poly.type
_entity_poly.pdbx_seq_one_letter_code
_entity_poly.pdbx_strand_id
1 'polypeptide(L)'
;MNNINDYNLFAIYLRWCIEHDLLSDDFLKQYGDLVSKVKANPASLDLRAFIKDELNGQIIVSMFNKTGQEFYAYYYGQKDSPNFPEDIENYALEYLGPEKYYSKELRFRAADLIAFDENYYKAMAQVIDKRFANWQGQSFDDKTLEPSDVAQAIMEYLDFECTYFPSMADDDPIMSAYSYARREGIQDGFVPVLIMAHDETLLECLVMNSDPEHDADIYEFDLKNVTEYRNKMLLSPVKDARAIFDKLISERKEEALDDDMDFDNEILGPMEGGEINDRFGSLWKYDDTSMTYPLILAKIPVKNPWEIFAYLPFGGWNDCPDTQDLMAAAKYWYEKYGAIAAVISHDELEFVLKDPVPKAQAMEVAVEQFGLCPDHLQNGNIGSLADSLWQSRVWYFWWD
;
A
#
# COMPACT_ATOMS: atom_id res chain seq x y z
N MET A 1 -16.03 5.15 -35.04
CA MET A 1 -16.21 6.53 -34.57
C MET A 1 -15.78 6.53 -33.13
N ASN A 2 -14.69 7.22 -32.79
CA ASN A 2 -14.24 7.33 -31.40
C ASN A 2 -15.33 8.05 -30.59
N ASN A 3 -15.63 7.51 -29.42
CA ASN A 3 -16.56 8.13 -28.48
C ASN A 3 -15.88 9.39 -27.93
N ILE A 4 -16.62 10.49 -27.73
CA ILE A 4 -16.03 11.73 -27.18
C ILE A 4 -15.41 11.49 -25.80
N ASN A 5 -15.91 10.49 -25.06
CA ASN A 5 -15.39 10.08 -23.76
C ASN A 5 -13.99 9.46 -23.82
N ASP A 6 -13.54 8.96 -24.99
CA ASP A 6 -12.19 8.40 -25.17
C ASP A 6 -11.10 9.47 -24.92
N TYR A 7 -11.48 10.76 -24.92
CA TYR A 7 -10.59 11.90 -24.70
C TYR A 7 -10.70 12.50 -23.29
N ASN A 8 -11.47 11.91 -22.36
CA ASN A 8 -11.67 12.45 -21.01
C ASN A 8 -10.36 12.62 -20.26
N LEU A 9 -9.50 11.58 -20.23
CA LEU A 9 -8.16 11.62 -19.60
C LEU A 9 -7.33 12.79 -20.13
N PHE A 10 -7.21 12.87 -21.46
CA PHE A 10 -6.42 13.91 -22.11
C PHE A 10 -6.99 15.31 -21.84
N ALA A 11 -8.31 15.48 -21.84
CA ALA A 11 -8.93 16.76 -21.55
C ALA A 11 -8.68 17.23 -20.12
N ILE A 12 -8.73 16.33 -19.14
CA ILE A 12 -8.41 16.63 -17.74
C ILE A 12 -6.94 17.05 -17.62
N TYR A 13 -6.01 16.24 -18.13
CA TYR A 13 -4.58 16.52 -18.02
C TYR A 13 -4.18 17.80 -18.77
N LEU A 14 -4.67 18.00 -19.99
CA LEU A 14 -4.39 19.21 -20.77
C LEU A 14 -4.92 20.48 -20.08
N ARG A 15 -6.14 20.42 -19.52
CA ARG A 15 -6.68 21.54 -18.74
C ARG A 15 -5.81 21.85 -17.54
N TRP A 16 -5.41 20.83 -16.79
CA TRP A 16 -4.54 20.99 -15.63
C TRP A 16 -3.19 21.62 -16.02
N CYS A 17 -2.57 21.18 -17.12
CA CYS A 17 -1.34 21.78 -17.65
C CYS A 17 -1.52 23.24 -18.10
N ILE A 18 -2.68 23.60 -18.66
CA ILE A 18 -3.03 25.00 -18.99
C ILE A 18 -3.09 25.85 -17.72
N GLU A 19 -3.78 25.36 -16.68
CA GLU A 19 -3.96 26.07 -15.41
C GLU A 19 -2.63 26.26 -14.67
N HIS A 20 -1.66 25.36 -14.87
CA HIS A 20 -0.34 25.36 -14.22
C HIS A 20 0.82 25.91 -15.07
N ASP A 21 0.51 26.56 -16.21
CA ASP A 21 1.53 27.18 -17.08
C ASP A 21 2.59 26.18 -17.60
N LEU A 22 2.19 24.94 -17.90
CA LEU A 22 3.09 23.86 -18.33
C LEU A 22 3.19 23.68 -19.85
N LEU A 23 2.55 24.54 -20.65
CA LEU A 23 2.56 24.46 -22.12
C LEU A 23 3.81 25.11 -22.74
N SER A 24 4.26 24.57 -23.87
CA SER A 24 5.42 25.09 -24.60
C SER A 24 5.13 26.40 -25.31
N ASP A 25 6.17 27.19 -25.57
CA ASP A 25 6.05 28.44 -26.35
C ASP A 25 5.44 28.21 -27.74
N ASP A 26 5.74 27.07 -28.39
CA ASP A 26 5.20 26.75 -29.70
C ASP A 26 3.71 26.41 -29.64
N PHE A 27 3.28 25.68 -28.60
CA PHE A 27 1.87 25.45 -28.34
C PHE A 27 1.13 26.77 -28.07
N LEU A 28 1.73 27.68 -27.27
CA LEU A 28 1.15 28.99 -26.97
C LEU A 28 1.08 29.89 -28.22
N LYS A 29 2.06 29.85 -29.13
CA LYS A 29 1.99 30.57 -30.40
C LYS A 29 0.85 30.09 -31.28
N GLN A 30 0.58 28.79 -31.30
CA GLN A 30 -0.45 28.20 -32.16
C GLN A 30 -1.85 28.27 -31.56
N TYR A 31 -1.97 28.07 -30.24
CA TYR A 31 -3.23 27.89 -29.54
C TYR A 31 -3.43 28.85 -28.36
N GLY A 32 -2.69 29.96 -28.28
CA GLY A 32 -2.74 30.91 -27.16
C GLY A 32 -4.14 31.52 -26.88
N ASP A 33 -4.95 31.69 -27.92
CA ASP A 33 -6.35 32.12 -27.79
C ASP A 33 -7.20 31.08 -27.03
N LEU A 34 -6.99 29.78 -27.29
CA LEU A 34 -7.65 28.70 -26.56
C LEU A 34 -7.21 28.71 -25.09
N VAL A 35 -5.91 28.78 -24.83
CA VAL A 35 -5.33 28.81 -23.48
C VAL A 35 -5.91 29.97 -22.67
N SER A 36 -5.98 31.16 -23.28
CA SER A 36 -6.55 32.36 -22.63
C SER A 36 -8.03 32.18 -22.28
N LYS A 37 -8.81 31.55 -23.15
CA LYS A 37 -10.24 31.26 -22.89
C LYS A 37 -10.41 30.24 -21.78
N VAL A 38 -9.62 29.16 -21.78
CA VAL A 38 -9.64 28.15 -20.72
C VAL A 38 -9.30 28.79 -19.38
N LYS A 39 -8.23 29.60 -19.29
CA LYS A 39 -7.89 30.29 -18.03
C LYS A 39 -8.96 31.27 -17.55
N ALA A 40 -9.65 31.95 -18.46
CA ALA A 40 -10.70 32.91 -18.11
C ALA A 40 -12.01 32.24 -17.65
N ASN A 41 -12.38 31.12 -18.28
CA ASN A 41 -13.56 30.35 -17.94
C ASN A 41 -13.36 28.87 -18.34
N PRO A 42 -12.77 28.04 -17.47
CA PRO A 42 -12.38 26.67 -17.82
C PRO A 42 -13.55 25.80 -18.29
N ALA A 43 -14.75 26.00 -17.72
CA ALA A 43 -15.96 25.24 -18.06
C ALA A 43 -16.60 25.65 -19.41
N SER A 44 -16.11 26.72 -20.05
CA SER A 44 -16.71 27.26 -21.29
C SER A 44 -16.36 26.46 -22.55
N LEU A 45 -15.35 25.58 -22.49
CA LEU A 45 -14.80 24.87 -23.64
C LEU A 45 -14.66 23.38 -23.32
N ASP A 46 -15.23 22.54 -24.18
CA ASP A 46 -15.00 21.10 -24.14
C ASP A 46 -13.69 20.77 -24.86
N LEU A 47 -12.61 20.60 -24.10
CA LEU A 47 -11.29 20.28 -24.63
C LEU A 47 -11.23 18.93 -25.35
N ARG A 48 -12.20 18.03 -25.14
CA ARG A 48 -12.25 16.73 -25.83
C ARG A 48 -12.44 16.90 -27.33
N ALA A 49 -13.27 17.88 -27.74
CA ALA A 49 -13.46 18.21 -29.14
C ALA A 49 -12.18 18.79 -29.75
N PHE A 50 -11.52 19.70 -29.04
CA PHE A 50 -10.24 20.27 -29.47
C PHE A 50 -9.16 19.20 -29.62
N ILE A 51 -9.01 18.29 -28.65
CA ILE A 51 -8.04 17.20 -28.71
C ILE A 51 -8.30 16.31 -29.91
N LYS A 52 -9.56 15.93 -30.14
CA LYS A 52 -9.94 15.11 -31.28
C LYS A 52 -9.65 15.78 -32.62
N ASP A 53 -10.08 17.02 -32.79
CA ASP A 53 -10.15 17.67 -34.09
C ASP A 53 -8.83 18.38 -34.46
N GLU A 54 -8.14 18.99 -33.49
CA GLU A 54 -6.92 19.79 -33.73
C GLU A 54 -5.64 19.07 -33.30
N LEU A 55 -5.71 18.18 -32.31
CA LEU A 55 -4.56 17.42 -31.81
C LEU A 55 -4.51 15.96 -32.29
N ASN A 56 -5.34 15.59 -33.27
CA ASN A 56 -5.46 14.22 -33.80
C ASN A 56 -5.72 13.16 -32.71
N GLY A 57 -6.39 13.56 -31.63
CA GLY A 57 -6.75 12.68 -30.52
C GLY A 57 -5.61 12.35 -29.56
N GLN A 58 -4.51 13.10 -29.57
CA GLN A 58 -3.30 12.78 -28.79
C GLN A 58 -2.76 13.98 -28.03
N ILE A 59 -2.09 13.69 -26.91
CA ILE A 59 -1.20 14.60 -26.22
C ILE A 59 0.22 14.08 -26.44
N ILE A 60 1.12 14.93 -26.94
CA ILE A 60 2.52 14.56 -27.19
C ILE A 60 3.44 15.45 -26.36
N VAL A 61 4.60 14.91 -25.98
CA VAL A 61 5.54 15.57 -25.07
C VAL A 61 5.97 16.97 -25.53
N SER A 62 6.10 17.22 -26.84
CA SER A 62 6.50 18.53 -27.37
C SER A 62 5.49 19.66 -27.15
N MET A 63 4.27 19.35 -26.72
CA MET A 63 3.26 20.34 -26.34
C MET A 63 3.60 21.06 -25.03
N PHE A 64 4.50 20.49 -24.22
CA PHE A 64 4.81 20.99 -22.89
C PHE A 64 6.13 21.76 -22.84
N ASN A 65 6.25 22.70 -21.90
CA ASN A 65 7.54 23.31 -21.57
C ASN A 65 8.44 22.30 -20.85
N LYS A 66 9.67 22.68 -20.50
CA LYS A 66 10.65 21.77 -19.88
C LYS A 66 10.08 21.04 -18.66
N THR A 67 9.48 21.77 -17.71
CA THR A 67 8.90 21.19 -16.50
C THR A 67 7.74 20.25 -16.81
N GLY A 68 6.85 20.65 -17.72
CA GLY A 68 5.73 19.80 -18.13
C GLY A 68 6.18 18.54 -18.88
N GLN A 69 7.29 18.60 -19.64
CA GLN A 69 7.88 17.42 -20.28
C GLN A 69 8.44 16.43 -19.26
N GLU A 70 9.18 16.93 -18.27
CA GLU A 70 9.78 16.10 -17.21
C GLU A 70 8.68 15.43 -16.35
N PHE A 71 7.65 16.19 -15.95
CA PHE A 71 6.52 15.62 -15.21
C PHE A 71 5.69 14.65 -16.05
N TYR A 72 5.45 14.95 -17.34
CA TYR A 72 4.78 14.02 -18.24
C TYR A 72 5.56 12.70 -18.37
N ALA A 73 6.89 12.77 -18.50
CA ALA A 73 7.73 11.58 -18.56
C ALA A 73 7.62 10.74 -17.27
N TYR A 74 7.59 11.38 -16.09
CA TYR A 74 7.38 10.72 -14.81
C TYR A 74 5.99 10.08 -14.71
N TYR A 75 4.92 10.85 -14.96
CA TYR A 75 3.55 10.47 -14.64
C TYR A 75 2.82 9.63 -15.72
N TYR A 76 3.40 9.54 -16.92
CA TYR A 76 2.88 8.72 -18.02
C TYR A 76 3.92 7.75 -18.61
N GLY A 77 5.21 8.03 -18.48
CA GLY A 77 6.26 7.36 -19.25
C GLY A 77 7.17 6.43 -18.44
N GLN A 78 7.27 6.61 -17.12
CA GLN A 78 8.19 5.88 -16.27
C GLN A 78 7.50 4.66 -15.66
N LYS A 79 8.12 3.49 -15.83
CA LYS A 79 7.69 2.26 -15.18
C LYS A 79 7.82 2.42 -13.66
N ASP A 80 6.89 1.83 -12.91
CA ASP A 80 6.90 1.81 -11.43
C ASP A 80 6.80 3.21 -10.78
N SER A 81 6.45 4.24 -11.55
CA SER A 81 6.04 5.56 -11.06
C SER A 81 4.52 5.68 -11.00
N PRO A 82 3.97 6.66 -10.26
CA PRO A 82 2.54 6.97 -10.34
C PRO A 82 2.10 7.15 -11.79
N ASN A 83 0.88 6.73 -12.10
CA ASN A 83 0.39 6.70 -13.47
C ASN A 83 -1.01 7.31 -13.56
N PHE A 84 -1.19 8.32 -14.41
CA PHE A 84 -2.46 9.04 -14.48
C PHE A 84 -3.67 8.15 -14.85
N PRO A 85 -3.60 7.30 -15.89
CA PRO A 85 -4.60 6.26 -16.13
C PRO A 85 -4.94 5.43 -14.89
N GLU A 86 -3.93 4.98 -14.14
CA GLU A 86 -4.15 4.18 -12.93
C GLU A 86 -4.79 4.98 -11.80
N ASP A 87 -4.46 6.27 -11.65
CA ASP A 87 -5.13 7.16 -10.70
C ASP A 87 -6.61 7.36 -11.06
N ILE A 88 -6.96 7.39 -12.35
CA ILE A 88 -8.36 7.43 -12.78
C ILE A 88 -9.10 6.12 -12.46
N GLU A 89 -8.45 4.97 -12.63
CA GLU A 89 -9.08 3.69 -12.27
C GLU A 89 -9.31 3.57 -10.75
N ASN A 90 -8.40 4.11 -9.93
CA ASN A 90 -8.63 4.24 -8.49
C ASN A 90 -9.81 5.16 -8.18
N TYR A 91 -9.85 6.34 -8.80
CA TYR A 91 -10.98 7.26 -8.64
C TYR A 91 -12.30 6.63 -9.11
N ALA A 92 -12.29 5.85 -10.20
CA ALA A 92 -13.45 5.14 -10.70
C ALA A 92 -13.97 4.10 -9.70
N LEU A 93 -13.07 3.38 -9.02
CA LEU A 93 -13.44 2.46 -7.94
C LEU A 93 -14.11 3.20 -6.78
N GLU A 94 -13.53 4.32 -6.34
CA GLU A 94 -14.11 5.14 -5.26
C GLU A 94 -15.48 5.73 -5.64
N TYR A 95 -15.59 6.27 -6.85
CA TYR A 95 -16.79 6.93 -7.35
C TYR A 95 -17.95 5.96 -7.59
N LEU A 96 -17.68 4.78 -8.16
CA LEU A 96 -18.70 3.80 -8.51
C LEU A 96 -19.01 2.81 -7.38
N GLY A 97 -18.06 2.62 -6.45
CA GLY A 97 -18.07 1.56 -5.46
C GLY A 97 -17.65 0.19 -6.03
N PRO A 98 -17.17 -0.73 -5.17
CA PRO A 98 -16.58 -2.00 -5.59
C PRO A 98 -17.56 -2.91 -6.35
N GLU A 99 -18.84 -2.96 -5.96
CA GLU A 99 -19.84 -3.79 -6.62
C GLU A 99 -19.99 -3.46 -8.11
N LYS A 100 -19.97 -2.17 -8.44
CA LYS A 100 -20.13 -1.69 -9.81
C LYS A 100 -18.81 -1.77 -10.56
N TYR A 101 -17.71 -1.32 -9.95
CA TYR A 101 -16.37 -1.33 -10.55
C TYR A 101 -15.94 -2.74 -10.97
N TYR A 102 -16.11 -3.74 -10.09
CA TYR A 102 -15.71 -5.12 -10.36
C TYR A 102 -16.76 -5.95 -11.12
N SER A 103 -17.85 -5.33 -11.59
CA SER A 103 -18.90 -6.03 -12.34
C SER A 103 -18.41 -6.49 -13.71
N LYS A 104 -18.84 -7.68 -14.13
CA LYS A 104 -18.47 -8.27 -15.45
C LYS A 104 -18.84 -7.38 -16.63
N GLU A 105 -19.88 -6.56 -16.47
CA GLU A 105 -20.42 -5.68 -17.51
C GLU A 105 -19.54 -4.45 -17.76
N LEU A 106 -18.74 -4.03 -16.76
CA LEU A 106 -17.97 -2.79 -16.77
C LEU A 106 -16.45 -3.01 -16.80
N ARG A 107 -16.02 -4.26 -16.94
CA ARG A 107 -14.60 -4.61 -17.05
C ARG A 107 -13.95 -3.77 -18.17
N PHE A 108 -12.94 -2.97 -17.80
CA PHE A 108 -12.19 -2.05 -18.69
C PHE A 108 -12.95 -0.81 -19.19
N ARG A 109 -14.10 -0.47 -18.58
CA ARG A 109 -14.92 0.69 -18.98
C ARG A 109 -15.49 1.46 -17.79
N ALA A 110 -15.01 1.19 -16.58
CA ALA A 110 -15.49 1.84 -15.37
C ALA A 110 -15.29 3.37 -15.44
N ALA A 111 -14.10 3.81 -15.88
CA ALA A 111 -13.80 5.22 -16.08
C ALA A 111 -14.71 5.92 -17.10
N ASP A 112 -15.21 5.20 -18.13
CA ASP A 112 -16.14 5.75 -19.14
C ASP A 112 -17.49 6.18 -18.55
N LEU A 113 -17.86 5.61 -17.40
CA LEU A 113 -19.14 5.89 -16.74
C LEU A 113 -19.11 7.13 -15.85
N ILE A 114 -17.92 7.68 -15.60
CA ILE A 114 -17.79 8.90 -14.81
C ILE A 114 -18.33 10.05 -15.65
N ALA A 115 -19.23 10.84 -15.06
CA ALA A 115 -19.74 12.02 -15.72
C ALA A 115 -18.59 13.00 -15.94
N PHE A 116 -18.40 13.44 -17.19
CA PHE A 116 -17.40 14.45 -17.50
C PHE A 116 -17.91 15.83 -17.09
N ASP A 117 -17.68 16.18 -15.83
CA ASP A 117 -18.11 17.44 -15.21
C ASP A 117 -16.99 18.11 -14.39
N GLU A 118 -17.29 19.28 -13.82
CA GLU A 118 -16.33 20.03 -13.01
C GLU A 118 -15.95 19.32 -11.70
N ASN A 119 -16.79 18.44 -11.15
CA ASN A 119 -16.46 17.70 -9.94
C ASN A 119 -15.42 16.63 -10.27
N TYR A 120 -15.58 15.92 -11.38
CA TYR A 120 -14.60 14.96 -11.85
C TYR A 120 -13.26 15.64 -12.16
N TYR A 121 -13.28 16.78 -12.86
CA TYR A 121 -12.06 17.55 -13.11
C TYR A 121 -11.37 17.95 -11.79
N LYS A 122 -12.10 18.55 -10.85
CA LYS A 122 -11.50 19.00 -9.57
C LYS A 122 -10.92 17.85 -8.76
N ALA A 123 -11.61 16.71 -8.71
CA ALA A 123 -11.12 15.53 -8.02
C ALA A 123 -9.79 15.04 -8.64
N MET A 124 -9.73 14.91 -9.96
CA MET A 124 -8.50 14.50 -10.63
C MET A 124 -7.40 15.56 -10.56
N ALA A 125 -7.73 16.84 -10.67
CA ALA A 125 -6.77 17.94 -10.52
C ALA A 125 -6.08 17.89 -9.15
N GLN A 126 -6.82 17.61 -8.07
CA GLN A 126 -6.22 17.43 -6.74
C GLN A 126 -5.25 16.26 -6.67
N VAL A 127 -5.55 15.16 -7.37
CA VAL A 127 -4.61 14.03 -7.48
C VAL A 127 -3.36 14.47 -8.23
N ILE A 128 -3.51 15.10 -9.40
CA ILE A 128 -2.36 15.56 -10.21
C ILE A 128 -1.53 16.59 -9.43
N ASP A 129 -2.15 17.53 -8.70
CA ASP A 129 -1.47 18.51 -7.85
C ASP A 129 -0.57 17.83 -6.81
N LYS A 130 -1.10 16.78 -6.14
CA LYS A 130 -0.33 16.00 -5.19
C LYS A 130 0.84 15.28 -5.87
N ARG A 131 0.60 14.60 -7.00
CA ARG A 131 1.66 13.92 -7.76
C ARG A 131 2.75 14.89 -8.21
N PHE A 132 2.36 16.09 -8.65
CA PHE A 132 3.29 17.12 -9.08
C PHE A 132 4.15 17.66 -7.93
N ALA A 133 3.53 17.94 -6.77
CA ALA A 133 4.25 18.38 -5.58
C ALA A 133 5.25 17.32 -5.06
N ASN A 134 4.82 16.05 -5.00
CA ASN A 134 5.65 14.94 -4.55
C ASN A 134 6.81 14.70 -5.53
N TRP A 135 6.54 14.71 -6.83
CA TRP A 135 7.57 14.63 -7.87
C TRP A 135 8.64 15.72 -7.76
N GLN A 136 8.25 16.96 -7.44
CA GLN A 136 9.22 18.07 -7.29
C GLN A 136 10.17 17.89 -6.10
N GLY A 137 9.70 17.24 -5.02
CA GLY A 137 10.51 16.91 -3.86
C GLY A 137 11.31 15.61 -3.98
N GLN A 138 11.12 14.87 -5.08
CA GLN A 138 11.58 13.50 -5.15
C GLN A 138 13.10 13.39 -5.34
N SER A 139 13.69 12.48 -4.59
CA SER A 139 15.08 12.04 -4.75
C SER A 139 15.22 10.59 -4.32
N PHE A 140 16.27 9.93 -4.81
CA PHE A 140 16.57 8.52 -4.53
C PHE A 140 17.97 8.41 -3.95
N ASP A 141 18.20 7.41 -3.09
CA ASP A 141 19.55 7.06 -2.66
C ASP A 141 20.25 6.29 -3.77
N ASP A 142 21.27 6.91 -4.37
CA ASP A 142 22.12 6.35 -5.42
C ASP A 142 22.68 4.96 -5.07
N LYS A 143 22.86 4.65 -3.79
CA LYS A 143 23.39 3.35 -3.32
C LYS A 143 22.37 2.22 -3.40
N THR A 144 21.10 2.54 -3.50
CA THR A 144 19.99 1.57 -3.47
C THR A 144 19.25 1.48 -4.80
N LEU A 145 19.70 2.17 -5.85
CA LEU A 145 19.06 2.18 -7.17
C LEU A 145 18.90 0.77 -7.76
N GLU A 146 19.87 -0.11 -7.50
CA GLU A 146 19.80 -1.52 -7.87
C GLU A 146 19.54 -2.38 -6.62
N PRO A 147 18.82 -3.51 -6.77
CA PRO A 147 18.61 -4.44 -5.66
C PRO A 147 19.92 -4.99 -5.09
N SER A 148 20.05 -5.00 -3.76
CA SER A 148 21.14 -5.68 -3.05
C SER A 148 21.06 -7.21 -3.21
N ASP A 149 22.11 -7.92 -2.79
CA ASP A 149 22.12 -9.39 -2.77
C ASP A 149 20.97 -9.95 -1.90
N VAL A 150 20.70 -9.34 -0.74
CA VAL A 150 19.54 -9.65 0.12
C VAL A 150 18.22 -9.45 -0.64
N ALA A 151 18.04 -8.31 -1.31
CA ALA A 151 16.82 -8.02 -2.05
C ALA A 151 16.60 -9.04 -3.18
N GLN A 152 17.67 -9.39 -3.91
CA GLN A 152 17.64 -10.41 -4.95
C GLN A 152 17.24 -11.76 -4.38
N ALA A 153 17.85 -12.18 -3.27
CA ALA A 153 17.53 -13.45 -2.61
C ALA A 153 16.09 -13.50 -2.09
N ILE A 154 15.55 -12.41 -1.52
CA ILE A 154 14.13 -12.34 -1.13
C ILE A 154 13.23 -12.46 -2.37
N MET A 155 13.52 -11.75 -3.46
CA MET A 155 12.74 -11.86 -4.70
C MET A 155 12.80 -13.26 -5.31
N GLU A 156 13.96 -13.90 -5.26
CA GLU A 156 14.16 -15.30 -5.69
C GLU A 156 13.38 -16.27 -4.80
N TYR A 157 13.43 -16.09 -3.48
CA TYR A 157 12.66 -16.89 -2.52
C TYR A 157 11.17 -16.81 -2.81
N LEU A 158 10.64 -15.62 -3.11
CA LEU A 158 9.24 -15.42 -3.45
C LEU A 158 8.84 -16.21 -4.70
N ASP A 159 9.67 -16.20 -5.76
CA ASP A 159 9.46 -16.94 -7.02
C ASP A 159 8.18 -16.52 -7.79
N PHE A 160 7.87 -15.22 -7.80
CA PHE A 160 6.81 -14.61 -8.61
C PHE A 160 7.06 -13.10 -8.83
N GLU A 161 6.15 -12.43 -9.56
CA GLU A 161 6.29 -11.01 -9.93
C GLU A 161 6.43 -10.09 -8.71
N CYS A 162 7.56 -9.38 -8.67
CA CYS A 162 7.91 -8.41 -7.65
C CYS A 162 8.37 -7.10 -8.31
N THR A 163 8.12 -5.98 -7.65
CA THR A 163 8.69 -4.67 -8.02
C THR A 163 9.60 -4.19 -6.90
N TYR A 164 10.84 -3.88 -7.22
CA TYR A 164 11.80 -3.30 -6.28
C TYR A 164 11.72 -1.76 -6.31
N PHE A 165 11.78 -1.14 -5.13
CA PHE A 165 11.84 0.29 -4.95
C PHE A 165 13.12 0.66 -4.19
N PRO A 166 13.97 1.55 -4.74
CA PRO A 166 15.09 2.12 -3.99
C PRO A 166 14.60 2.98 -2.82
N SER A 167 15.50 3.30 -1.88
CA SER A 167 15.24 4.31 -0.86
C SER A 167 14.93 5.66 -1.53
N MET A 168 13.88 6.34 -1.04
CA MET A 168 13.42 7.61 -1.62
C MET A 168 12.95 8.61 -0.59
N ALA A 169 12.98 9.89 -0.94
CA ALA A 169 12.59 10.99 -0.04
C ALA A 169 11.07 11.15 0.12
N ASP A 170 10.28 10.73 -0.88
CA ASP A 170 8.83 10.74 -0.85
C ASP A 170 8.30 9.37 -1.30
N ASP A 171 7.39 8.79 -0.51
CA ASP A 171 6.85 7.43 -0.70
C ASP A 171 5.76 7.34 -1.77
N ASP A 172 5.44 8.44 -2.47
CA ASP A 172 4.38 8.49 -3.48
C ASP A 172 4.48 7.40 -4.56
N PRO A 173 5.67 7.05 -5.10
CA PRO A 173 5.81 5.92 -6.01
C PRO A 173 5.41 4.59 -5.36
N ILE A 174 5.91 4.29 -4.16
CA ILE A 174 5.61 3.06 -3.41
C ILE A 174 4.10 2.96 -3.13
N MET A 175 3.52 4.03 -2.58
CA MET A 175 2.12 4.06 -2.17
C MET A 175 1.17 4.04 -3.36
N SER A 176 1.56 4.64 -4.50
CA SER A 176 0.80 4.53 -5.75
C SER A 176 0.77 3.10 -6.26
N ALA A 177 1.92 2.44 -6.36
CA ALA A 177 2.05 1.07 -6.84
C ALA A 177 1.31 0.08 -5.93
N TYR A 178 1.44 0.25 -4.61
CA TYR A 178 0.70 -0.54 -3.63
C TYR A 178 -0.82 -0.34 -3.80
N SER A 179 -1.29 0.90 -3.97
CA SER A 179 -2.71 1.19 -4.19
C SER A 179 -3.24 0.57 -5.49
N TYR A 180 -2.48 0.63 -6.59
CA TYR A 180 -2.88 0.02 -7.87
C TYR A 180 -2.93 -1.51 -7.73
N ALA A 181 -1.90 -2.11 -7.14
CA ALA A 181 -1.82 -3.54 -6.90
C ALA A 181 -2.97 -4.03 -6.00
N ARG A 182 -3.42 -3.25 -5.00
CA ARG A 182 -4.58 -3.60 -4.17
C ARG A 182 -5.87 -3.66 -4.97
N ARG A 183 -6.06 -2.71 -5.89
CA ARG A 183 -7.25 -2.68 -6.75
C ARG A 183 -7.24 -3.85 -7.73
N GLU A 184 -6.10 -4.15 -8.32
CA GLU A 184 -5.90 -5.22 -9.31
C GLU A 184 -6.00 -6.62 -8.70
N GLY A 185 -5.41 -6.81 -7.52
CA GLY A 185 -5.33 -8.11 -6.83
C GLY A 185 -6.68 -8.77 -6.58
N ILE A 186 -7.75 -7.97 -6.45
CA ILE A 186 -9.13 -8.47 -6.33
C ILE A 186 -9.58 -9.23 -7.60
N GLN A 187 -9.22 -8.76 -8.79
CA GLN A 187 -9.59 -9.43 -10.05
C GLN A 187 -8.57 -10.49 -10.45
N ASP A 188 -7.29 -10.22 -10.20
CA ASP A 188 -6.18 -11.05 -10.69
C ASP A 188 -5.77 -12.16 -9.72
N GLY A 189 -6.32 -12.14 -8.49
CA GLY A 189 -6.18 -13.23 -7.52
C GLY A 189 -4.87 -13.22 -6.76
N PHE A 190 -4.46 -12.04 -6.27
CA PHE A 190 -3.27 -11.87 -5.44
C PHE A 190 -3.51 -10.86 -4.32
N VAL A 191 -2.61 -10.85 -3.34
CA VAL A 191 -2.58 -9.88 -2.23
C VAL A 191 -1.23 -9.16 -2.24
N PRO A 192 -1.20 -7.83 -2.41
CA PRO A 192 0.05 -7.08 -2.41
C PRO A 192 0.59 -6.89 -0.99
N VAL A 193 1.90 -7.07 -0.83
CA VAL A 193 2.63 -6.84 0.43
C VAL A 193 3.93 -6.09 0.13
N LEU A 194 4.24 -5.09 0.94
CA LEU A 194 5.52 -4.40 0.96
C LEU A 194 6.47 -5.13 1.92
N ILE A 195 7.68 -5.45 1.45
CA ILE A 195 8.66 -6.24 2.18
C ILE A 195 9.96 -5.43 2.29
N MET A 196 10.57 -5.40 3.48
CA MET A 196 11.87 -4.76 3.68
C MET A 196 12.96 -5.46 2.86
N ALA A 197 13.48 -4.79 1.83
CA ALA A 197 14.35 -5.43 0.84
C ALA A 197 15.79 -5.64 1.32
N HIS A 198 16.17 -5.02 2.42
CA HIS A 198 17.52 -5.06 2.98
C HIS A 198 17.61 -5.93 4.24
N ASP A 199 16.52 -6.60 4.59
CA ASP A 199 16.36 -7.32 5.85
C ASP A 199 16.86 -8.76 5.73
N GLU A 200 18.12 -8.96 6.13
CA GLU A 200 18.78 -10.27 6.11
C GLU A 200 18.20 -11.22 7.16
N THR A 201 17.77 -10.69 8.31
CA THR A 201 17.09 -11.46 9.36
C THR A 201 15.74 -11.96 8.86
N LEU A 202 15.01 -11.16 8.07
CA LEU A 202 13.78 -11.62 7.44
C LEU A 202 14.07 -12.79 6.51
N LEU A 203 15.08 -12.69 5.64
CA LEU A 203 15.47 -13.79 4.76
C LEU A 203 15.81 -15.07 5.55
N GLU A 204 16.56 -14.94 6.66
CA GLU A 204 16.86 -16.05 7.56
C GLU A 204 15.58 -16.71 8.11
N CYS A 205 14.64 -15.91 8.66
CA CYS A 205 13.36 -16.41 9.14
C CYS A 205 12.57 -17.14 8.04
N LEU A 206 12.50 -16.56 6.84
CA LEU A 206 11.80 -17.14 5.70
C LEU A 206 12.38 -18.52 5.30
N VAL A 207 13.70 -18.62 5.23
CA VAL A 207 14.40 -19.86 4.88
C VAL A 207 14.22 -20.90 5.99
N MET A 208 14.58 -20.57 7.23
CA MET A 208 14.52 -21.49 8.37
C MET A 208 13.11 -22.03 8.64
N ASN A 209 12.08 -21.18 8.55
CA ASN A 209 10.70 -21.63 8.81
C ASN A 209 10.14 -22.47 7.67
N SER A 210 10.59 -22.23 6.43
CA SER A 210 10.14 -23.01 5.26
C SER A 210 10.91 -24.32 5.07
N ASP A 211 12.16 -24.38 5.53
CA ASP A 211 13.00 -25.56 5.52
C ASP A 211 13.81 -25.68 6.83
N PRO A 212 13.22 -26.22 7.90
CA PRO A 212 13.88 -26.29 9.21
C PRO A 212 15.14 -27.19 9.26
N GLU A 213 15.33 -28.04 8.25
CA GLU A 213 16.50 -28.90 8.12
C GLU A 213 17.61 -28.23 7.27
N HIS A 214 17.38 -26.99 6.81
CA HIS A 214 18.36 -26.20 6.08
C HIS A 214 19.61 -25.96 6.93
N ASP A 215 20.76 -26.44 6.47
CA ASP A 215 22.05 -26.34 7.16
C ASP A 215 23.10 -25.53 6.38
N ALA A 216 22.68 -24.94 5.25
CA ALA A 216 23.51 -24.10 4.40
C ALA A 216 23.30 -22.61 4.70
N ASP A 217 23.98 -21.77 3.92
CA ASP A 217 23.84 -20.33 4.00
C ASP A 217 22.42 -19.87 3.60
N ILE A 218 21.92 -18.77 4.17
CA ILE A 218 20.57 -18.24 3.91
C ILE A 218 20.35 -17.80 2.46
N TYR A 219 21.41 -17.60 1.68
CA TYR A 219 21.35 -17.33 0.24
C TYR A 219 21.21 -18.61 -0.60
N GLU A 220 21.29 -19.82 -0.01
CA GLU A 220 21.31 -21.11 -0.72
C GLU A 220 20.08 -21.99 -0.44
N PHE A 221 18.85 -21.50 -0.58
CA PHE A 221 17.62 -22.26 -0.32
C PHE A 221 17.11 -23.09 -1.52
N ASP A 222 16.43 -24.22 -1.25
CA ASP A 222 15.74 -25.02 -2.28
C ASP A 222 14.29 -24.57 -2.44
N LEU A 223 13.97 -23.92 -3.56
CA LEU A 223 12.61 -23.50 -3.93
C LEU A 223 11.58 -24.62 -3.90
N LYS A 224 12.01 -25.88 -4.07
CA LYS A 224 11.14 -27.03 -3.93
C LYS A 224 10.66 -27.20 -2.49
N ASN A 225 11.55 -27.10 -1.51
CA ASN A 225 11.21 -27.21 -0.08
C ASN A 225 10.32 -26.03 0.33
N VAL A 226 10.66 -24.83 -0.11
CA VAL A 226 9.83 -23.62 0.08
C VAL A 226 8.41 -23.84 -0.49
N THR A 227 8.30 -24.40 -1.69
CA THR A 227 7.01 -24.71 -2.33
C THR A 227 6.23 -25.80 -1.59
N GLU A 228 6.90 -26.85 -1.10
CA GLU A 228 6.28 -27.90 -0.29
C GLU A 228 5.74 -27.34 1.03
N TYR A 229 6.50 -26.45 1.68
CA TYR A 229 6.06 -25.73 2.87
C TYR A 229 4.81 -24.87 2.60
N ARG A 230 4.83 -24.03 1.55
CA ARG A 230 3.68 -23.18 1.16
C ARG A 230 2.42 -24.03 0.98
N ASN A 231 2.53 -25.12 0.22
CA ASN A 231 1.42 -26.03 0.00
C ASN A 231 0.91 -26.68 1.30
N LYS A 232 1.82 -27.08 2.20
CA LYS A 232 1.46 -27.63 3.51
C LYS A 232 0.70 -26.60 4.35
N MET A 233 1.15 -25.34 4.40
CA MET A 233 0.47 -24.29 5.15
C MET A 233 -0.90 -23.95 4.56
N LEU A 234 -1.01 -23.80 3.24
CA LEU A 234 -2.26 -23.50 2.54
C LEU A 234 -3.31 -24.63 2.65
N LEU A 235 -2.88 -25.89 2.72
CA LEU A 235 -3.77 -27.04 2.92
C LEU A 235 -4.14 -27.27 4.39
N SER A 236 -3.41 -26.68 5.34
CA SER A 236 -3.66 -26.84 6.76
C SER A 236 -4.91 -26.06 7.18
N PRO A 237 -5.82 -26.63 8.00
CA PRO A 237 -6.93 -25.88 8.55
C PRO A 237 -6.44 -24.69 9.37
N VAL A 238 -7.02 -23.51 9.15
CA VAL A 238 -6.75 -22.33 9.98
C VAL A 238 -7.25 -22.58 11.41
N LYS A 239 -6.39 -22.31 12.40
CA LYS A 239 -6.68 -22.49 13.83
C LYS A 239 -7.82 -21.55 14.29
N ASP A 240 -8.37 -21.82 15.48
CA ASP A 240 -9.36 -20.94 16.11
C ASP A 240 -8.65 -19.74 16.75
N ALA A 241 -8.83 -18.57 16.15
CA ALA A 241 -8.24 -17.32 16.62
C ALA A 241 -8.65 -16.97 18.05
N ARG A 242 -9.89 -17.30 18.48
CA ARG A 242 -10.34 -16.99 19.85
C ARG A 242 -9.56 -17.78 20.88
N ALA A 243 -9.33 -19.06 20.62
CA ALA A 243 -8.51 -19.89 21.49
C ALA A 243 -7.06 -19.40 21.57
N ILE A 244 -6.51 -18.87 20.46
CA ILE A 244 -5.17 -18.27 20.43
C ILE A 244 -5.14 -16.99 21.27
N PHE A 245 -6.06 -16.06 21.05
CA PHE A 245 -6.12 -14.82 21.83
C PHE A 245 -6.34 -15.11 23.32
N ASP A 246 -7.26 -16.00 23.69
CA ASP A 246 -7.52 -16.35 25.09
C ASP A 246 -6.26 -16.92 25.77
N LYS A 247 -5.50 -17.76 25.06
CA LYS A 247 -4.22 -18.29 25.54
C LYS A 247 -3.22 -17.15 25.75
N LEU A 248 -2.95 -16.36 24.71
CA LEU A 248 -1.95 -15.30 24.75
C LEU A 248 -2.28 -14.23 25.80
N ILE A 249 -3.55 -13.79 25.87
CA ILE A 249 -4.01 -12.84 26.90
C ILE A 249 -3.85 -13.42 28.31
N SER A 250 -4.04 -14.72 28.49
CA SER A 250 -3.81 -15.38 29.78
C SER A 250 -2.32 -15.38 30.14
N GLU A 251 -1.44 -15.66 29.20
CA GLU A 251 0.02 -15.57 29.38
C GLU A 251 0.44 -14.15 29.77
N ARG A 252 -0.04 -13.11 29.06
CA ARG A 252 0.23 -11.70 29.41
C ARG A 252 -0.24 -11.33 30.82
N LYS A 253 -1.35 -11.90 31.28
CA LYS A 253 -1.85 -11.67 32.64
C LYS A 253 -1.00 -12.37 33.70
N GLU A 254 -0.47 -13.56 33.39
CA GLU A 254 0.46 -14.27 34.28
C GLU A 254 1.80 -13.51 34.37
N GLU A 255 2.34 -13.01 33.26
CA GLU A 255 3.53 -12.16 33.22
C GLU A 255 3.35 -10.89 34.06
N ALA A 256 2.24 -10.17 33.88
CA ALA A 256 1.91 -9.00 34.68
C ALA A 256 1.85 -9.31 36.19
N LEU A 257 1.32 -10.47 36.57
CA LEU A 257 1.27 -10.89 37.97
C LEU A 257 2.67 -11.22 38.51
N ASP A 258 3.52 -11.87 37.71
CA ASP A 258 4.90 -12.18 38.08
C ASP A 258 5.77 -10.92 38.24
N ASP A 259 5.45 -9.86 37.50
CA ASP A 259 6.09 -8.53 37.57
C ASP A 259 5.46 -7.57 38.60
N ASP A 260 4.56 -8.06 39.46
CA ASP A 260 3.84 -7.27 40.48
C ASP A 260 3.03 -6.07 39.89
N MET A 261 2.59 -6.16 38.63
CA MET A 261 1.80 -5.13 37.94
C MET A 261 0.29 -5.37 38.06
N ASP A 262 -0.48 -4.29 38.29
CA ASP A 262 -1.95 -4.36 38.25
C ASP A 262 -2.47 -4.30 36.80
N PHE A 263 -2.89 -5.44 36.26
CA PHE A 263 -3.39 -5.52 34.88
C PHE A 263 -4.54 -4.55 34.60
N ASP A 264 -5.49 -4.37 35.52
CA ASP A 264 -6.67 -3.54 35.26
C ASP A 264 -6.34 -2.03 35.34
N ASN A 265 -5.42 -1.64 36.22
CA ASN A 265 -5.09 -0.23 36.44
C ASN A 265 -3.87 0.26 35.65
N GLU A 266 -2.83 -0.55 35.50
CA GLU A 266 -1.56 -0.16 34.89
C GLU A 266 -1.49 -0.55 33.41
N ILE A 267 -2.01 -1.73 33.05
CA ILE A 267 -1.90 -2.27 31.68
C ILE A 267 -3.15 -1.95 30.85
N LEU A 268 -4.35 -2.11 31.42
CA LEU A 268 -5.59 -1.87 30.68
C LEU A 268 -5.81 -0.36 30.44
N GLY A 269 -5.87 0.43 31.50
CA GLY A 269 -5.99 1.90 31.43
C GLY A 269 -7.28 2.44 30.76
N PRO A 270 -7.48 3.76 30.77
CA PRO A 270 -8.60 4.41 30.10
C PRO A 270 -8.38 4.54 28.58
N MET A 271 -9.45 4.47 27.79
CA MET A 271 -9.40 4.68 26.33
C MET A 271 -9.22 6.17 25.98
N GLU A 272 -8.01 6.67 26.16
CA GLU A 272 -7.60 8.06 25.86
C GLU A 272 -6.09 8.14 25.59
N GLY A 273 -5.67 9.22 24.91
CA GLY A 273 -4.25 9.52 24.70
C GLY A 273 -3.61 8.72 23.55
N GLY A 274 -4.43 8.10 22.69
CA GLY A 274 -3.95 7.42 21.49
C GLY A 274 -3.58 8.39 20.38
N GLU A 275 -2.73 7.93 19.47
CA GLU A 275 -2.28 8.66 18.28
C GLU A 275 -2.90 8.05 17.01
N ILE A 276 -3.36 8.93 16.10
CA ILE A 276 -3.93 8.50 14.83
C ILE A 276 -2.80 8.00 13.93
N ASN A 277 -2.97 6.81 13.39
CA ASN A 277 -2.06 6.19 12.44
C ASN A 277 -2.78 5.85 11.12
N ASP A 278 -2.46 6.64 10.09
CA ASP A 278 -3.00 6.47 8.73
C ASP A 278 -1.88 6.31 7.69
N ARG A 279 -0.67 5.95 8.13
CA ARG A 279 0.51 5.75 7.26
C ARG A 279 1.31 4.55 7.72
N PHE A 280 2.01 3.94 6.77
CA PHE A 280 2.97 2.89 7.08
C PHE A 280 4.24 3.52 7.66
N GLY A 281 4.51 3.24 8.93
CA GLY A 281 5.59 3.86 9.69
C GLY A 281 6.93 3.18 9.41
N SER A 282 6.91 1.86 9.35
CA SER A 282 8.10 1.00 9.15
C SER A 282 8.82 1.23 7.82
N LEU A 283 8.19 1.90 6.85
CA LEU A 283 8.82 2.23 5.57
C LEU A 283 9.97 3.23 5.74
N TRP A 284 9.99 4.02 6.81
CA TRP A 284 10.87 5.17 6.97
C TRP A 284 12.08 4.85 7.84
N LYS A 285 13.28 5.27 7.38
CA LYS A 285 14.50 5.15 8.18
C LYS A 285 14.42 6.02 9.42
N TYR A 286 14.73 5.43 10.56
CA TYR A 286 14.92 6.15 11.82
C TYR A 286 16.33 6.79 11.90
N ASP A 287 16.73 7.51 10.84
CA ASP A 287 18.01 8.21 10.74
C ASP A 287 17.86 9.64 10.17
N ASP A 288 18.99 10.34 10.06
CA ASP A 288 19.01 11.73 9.58
C ASP A 288 18.74 11.87 8.06
N THR A 289 18.55 10.76 7.31
CA THR A 289 18.39 10.81 5.85
C THR A 289 16.98 11.24 5.43
N SER A 290 15.97 11.04 6.29
CA SER A 290 14.55 11.27 5.95
C SER A 290 14.13 10.55 4.66
N MET A 291 14.64 9.32 4.46
CA MET A 291 14.30 8.48 3.31
C MET A 291 13.61 7.20 3.75
N THR A 292 12.89 6.57 2.83
CA THR A 292 12.40 5.21 3.02
C THR A 292 13.55 4.20 3.04
N TYR A 293 13.32 3.03 3.64
CA TYR A 293 14.08 1.82 3.33
C TYR A 293 13.85 1.39 1.86
N PRO A 294 14.78 0.61 1.27
CA PRO A 294 14.47 -0.07 0.01
C PRO A 294 13.42 -1.15 0.25
N LEU A 295 12.48 -1.30 -0.68
CA LEU A 295 11.29 -2.15 -0.53
C LEU A 295 11.07 -3.05 -1.73
N ILE A 296 10.42 -4.18 -1.49
CA ILE A 296 9.86 -5.05 -2.53
C ILE A 296 8.33 -5.02 -2.41
N LEU A 297 7.64 -4.67 -3.49
CA LEU A 297 6.21 -4.90 -3.62
C LEU A 297 5.99 -6.28 -4.24
N ALA A 298 5.50 -7.22 -3.43
CA ALA A 298 5.23 -8.60 -3.82
C ALA A 298 3.73 -8.80 -4.11
N LYS A 299 3.38 -9.35 -5.27
CA LYS A 299 2.00 -9.74 -5.62
C LYS A 299 1.76 -11.20 -5.25
N ILE A 300 1.51 -11.48 -3.97
CA ILE A 300 1.46 -12.85 -3.44
C ILE A 300 0.21 -13.58 -3.99
N PRO A 301 0.36 -14.72 -4.69
CA PRO A 301 -0.72 -15.37 -5.45
C PRO A 301 -1.66 -16.19 -4.55
N VAL A 302 -2.29 -15.53 -3.58
CA VAL A 302 -3.25 -16.10 -2.64
C VAL A 302 -4.63 -15.53 -2.84
N LYS A 303 -5.65 -16.34 -2.54
CA LYS A 303 -7.04 -15.92 -2.64
C LYS A 303 -7.50 -15.20 -1.37
N ASN A 304 -7.06 -15.68 -0.21
CA ASN A 304 -7.46 -15.12 1.07
C ASN A 304 -6.32 -14.29 1.67
N PRO A 305 -6.57 -13.06 2.17
CA PRO A 305 -5.50 -12.18 2.68
C PRO A 305 -4.65 -12.75 3.81
N TRP A 306 -5.21 -13.61 4.67
CA TRP A 306 -4.44 -14.23 5.75
C TRP A 306 -3.50 -15.34 5.25
N GLU A 307 -3.61 -15.79 4.00
CA GLU A 307 -2.74 -16.84 3.45
C GLU A 307 -1.34 -16.32 3.08
N ILE A 308 -1.11 -15.00 3.11
CA ILE A 308 0.21 -14.44 2.79
C ILE A 308 1.32 -14.99 3.69
N PHE A 309 1.01 -15.36 4.93
CA PHE A 309 2.01 -15.87 5.89
C PHE A 309 2.53 -17.26 5.49
N ALA A 310 1.83 -18.00 4.63
CA ALA A 310 2.37 -19.22 4.03
C ALA A 310 3.55 -18.93 3.08
N TYR A 311 3.59 -17.73 2.50
CA TYR A 311 4.66 -17.24 1.64
C TYR A 311 5.68 -16.40 2.39
N LEU A 312 5.28 -15.82 3.52
CA LEU A 312 6.10 -14.99 4.39
C LEU A 312 6.10 -15.51 5.83
N PRO A 313 6.68 -16.70 6.11
CA PRO A 313 6.74 -17.23 7.46
C PRO A 313 7.82 -16.52 8.29
N PHE A 314 7.58 -15.27 8.69
CA PHE A 314 8.56 -14.44 9.41
C PHE A 314 8.54 -14.62 10.95
N GLY A 315 7.43 -15.12 11.51
CA GLY A 315 7.25 -15.27 12.96
C GLY A 315 7.89 -16.52 13.58
N GLY A 316 7.54 -16.82 14.82
CA GLY A 316 8.10 -17.95 15.59
C GLY A 316 9.39 -17.62 16.35
N TRP A 317 9.68 -16.33 16.54
CA TRP A 317 10.83 -15.81 17.29
C TRP A 317 10.40 -14.61 18.16
N ASN A 318 11.06 -14.35 19.30
CA ASN A 318 10.77 -13.24 20.24
C ASN A 318 9.29 -12.95 20.47
N ASP A 319 8.55 -13.96 20.93
CA ASP A 319 7.09 -13.94 21.15
C ASP A 319 6.21 -13.63 19.94
N CYS A 320 6.79 -13.37 18.76
CA CYS A 320 6.07 -13.32 17.49
C CYS A 320 5.43 -14.69 17.20
N PRO A 321 4.10 -14.77 17.05
CA PRO A 321 3.41 -16.03 16.86
C PRO A 321 3.89 -16.80 15.62
N ASP A 322 3.71 -18.12 15.64
CA ASP A 322 4.00 -18.96 14.48
C ASP A 322 3.10 -18.63 13.28
N THR A 323 3.48 -19.11 12.09
CA THR A 323 2.73 -18.90 10.85
C THR A 323 1.25 -19.25 10.97
N GLN A 324 0.89 -20.33 11.65
CA GLN A 324 -0.51 -20.76 11.76
C GLN A 324 -1.31 -19.87 12.70
N ASP A 325 -0.69 -19.38 13.78
CA ASP A 325 -1.32 -18.45 14.73
C ASP A 325 -1.50 -17.07 14.08
N LEU A 326 -0.50 -16.58 13.32
CA LEU A 326 -0.61 -15.36 12.51
C LEU A 326 -1.73 -15.46 11.46
N MET A 327 -1.80 -16.59 10.73
CA MET A 327 -2.89 -16.85 9.78
C MET A 327 -4.26 -16.82 10.46
N ALA A 328 -4.39 -17.37 11.67
CA ALA A 328 -5.65 -17.38 12.39
C ALA A 328 -6.06 -15.99 12.88
N ALA A 329 -5.14 -15.23 13.50
CA ALA A 329 -5.38 -13.86 13.93
C ALA A 329 -5.77 -12.96 12.75
N ALA A 330 -4.99 -13.01 11.66
CA ALA A 330 -5.26 -12.23 10.46
C ALA A 330 -6.58 -12.60 9.79
N LYS A 331 -6.94 -13.90 9.75
CA LYS A 331 -8.25 -14.32 9.24
C LYS A 331 -9.39 -13.73 10.05
N TYR A 332 -9.31 -13.82 11.37
CA TYR A 332 -10.35 -13.28 12.26
C TYR A 332 -10.49 -11.76 12.10
N TRP A 333 -9.39 -11.01 12.05
CA TRP A 333 -9.44 -9.56 11.86
C TRP A 333 -9.89 -9.15 10.45
N TYR A 334 -9.53 -9.92 9.42
CA TYR A 334 -10.06 -9.71 8.08
C TYR A 334 -11.58 -9.90 8.03
N GLU A 335 -12.09 -10.99 8.61
CA GLU A 335 -13.53 -11.28 8.60
C GLU A 335 -14.35 -10.26 9.41
N LYS A 336 -13.80 -9.73 10.52
CA LYS A 336 -14.50 -8.78 11.40
C LYS A 336 -14.34 -7.32 10.99
N TYR A 337 -13.16 -6.94 10.49
CA TYR A 337 -12.78 -5.54 10.26
C TYR A 337 -12.21 -5.25 8.87
N GLY A 338 -11.98 -6.28 8.04
CA GLY A 338 -11.34 -6.12 6.73
C GLY A 338 -9.85 -5.76 6.81
N ALA A 339 -9.20 -6.05 7.94
CA ALA A 339 -7.76 -5.83 8.11
C ALA A 339 -6.96 -6.76 7.19
N ILE A 340 -5.99 -6.20 6.48
CA ILE A 340 -5.12 -6.93 5.56
C ILE A 340 -3.67 -6.56 5.88
N ALA A 341 -2.82 -7.54 6.11
CA ALA A 341 -1.39 -7.33 6.29
C ALA A 341 -0.79 -6.71 5.02
N ALA A 342 0.03 -5.68 5.20
CA ALA A 342 0.44 -4.76 4.15
C ALA A 342 1.96 -4.54 4.10
N VAL A 343 2.62 -4.52 5.26
CA VAL A 343 4.07 -4.31 5.37
C VAL A 343 4.67 -5.35 6.31
N ILE A 344 5.81 -5.93 5.93
CA ILE A 344 6.53 -6.96 6.71
C ILE A 344 8.05 -6.68 6.70
N SER A 345 8.65 -6.70 7.89
CA SER A 345 10.09 -6.91 8.14
C SER A 345 10.26 -8.21 8.96
N HIS A 346 11.46 -8.48 9.50
CA HIS A 346 11.69 -9.58 10.43
C HIS A 346 10.97 -9.42 11.78
N ASP A 347 10.67 -8.18 12.18
CA ASP A 347 10.19 -7.81 13.51
C ASP A 347 8.99 -6.85 13.49
N GLU A 348 8.60 -6.31 12.33
CA GLU A 348 7.48 -5.39 12.16
C GLU A 348 6.43 -5.97 11.22
N LEU A 349 5.16 -5.81 11.60
CA LEU A 349 4.00 -6.16 10.78
C LEU A 349 3.00 -5.01 10.81
N GLU A 350 2.54 -4.56 9.65
CA GLU A 350 1.50 -3.55 9.56
C GLU A 350 0.27 -4.07 8.83
N PHE A 351 -0.92 -3.74 9.34
CA PHE A 351 -2.19 -4.01 8.68
C PHE A 351 -2.82 -2.72 8.18
N VAL A 352 -3.50 -2.80 7.03
CA VAL A 352 -4.33 -1.72 6.49
C VAL A 352 -5.81 -2.08 6.55
N LEU A 353 -6.62 -1.11 6.94
CA LEU A 353 -8.07 -1.18 6.99
C LEU A 353 -8.67 -0.14 6.06
N LYS A 354 -9.86 -0.45 5.53
CA LYS A 354 -10.64 0.54 4.76
C LYS A 354 -11.19 1.64 5.69
N ASP A 355 -11.73 1.22 6.83
CA ASP A 355 -12.34 2.06 7.84
C ASP A 355 -11.80 1.64 9.22
N PRO A 356 -11.57 2.59 10.16
CA PRO A 356 -11.16 2.26 11.52
C PRO A 356 -12.16 1.33 12.22
N VAL A 357 -11.72 0.66 13.29
CA VAL A 357 -12.63 -0.22 14.04
C VAL A 357 -13.75 0.58 14.72
N PRO A 358 -14.95 0.00 14.90
CA PRO A 358 -16.00 0.67 15.65
C PRO A 358 -15.51 0.98 17.07
N LYS A 359 -15.74 2.22 17.54
CA LYS A 359 -15.34 2.66 18.88
C LYS A 359 -15.77 1.72 20.01
N ALA A 360 -16.94 1.08 19.88
CA ALA A 360 -17.45 0.13 20.87
C ALA A 360 -16.67 -1.20 20.94
N GLN A 361 -15.87 -1.52 19.93
CA GLN A 361 -15.06 -2.74 19.82
C GLN A 361 -13.56 -2.46 20.02
N ALA A 362 -13.16 -1.19 20.10
CA ALA A 362 -11.76 -0.78 20.13
C ALA A 362 -10.97 -1.38 21.30
N MET A 363 -11.56 -1.42 22.50
CA MET A 363 -10.94 -2.02 23.67
C MET A 363 -10.76 -3.55 23.51
N GLU A 364 -11.74 -4.23 22.92
CA GLU A 364 -11.64 -5.67 22.65
C GLU A 364 -10.48 -5.95 21.69
N VAL A 365 -10.37 -5.18 20.60
CA VAL A 365 -9.28 -5.33 19.62
C VAL A 365 -7.93 -4.99 20.23
N ALA A 366 -7.85 -3.95 21.05
CA ALA A 366 -6.59 -3.58 21.71
C ALA A 366 -6.09 -4.70 22.65
N VAL A 367 -6.99 -5.36 23.39
CA VAL A 367 -6.64 -6.53 24.21
C VAL A 367 -6.17 -7.71 23.34
N GLU A 368 -6.85 -7.97 22.21
CA GLU A 368 -6.42 -9.00 21.24
C GLU A 368 -5.02 -8.70 20.69
N GLN A 369 -4.74 -7.45 20.30
CA GLN A 369 -3.44 -7.03 19.76
C GLN A 369 -2.34 -7.09 20.81
N PHE A 370 -2.61 -6.63 22.04
CA PHE A 370 -1.66 -6.75 23.16
C PHE A 370 -1.34 -8.21 23.49
N GLY A 371 -2.34 -9.10 23.42
CA GLY A 371 -2.10 -10.53 23.55
C GLY A 371 -1.12 -11.05 22.48
N LEU A 372 -1.35 -10.66 21.22
CA LEU A 372 -0.54 -11.09 20.08
C LEU A 372 0.89 -10.49 20.07
N CYS A 373 1.04 -9.26 20.54
CA CYS A 373 2.25 -8.46 20.45
C CYS A 373 2.32 -7.53 21.67
N PRO A 374 2.92 -7.98 22.79
CA PRO A 374 2.97 -7.19 24.02
C PRO A 374 3.87 -5.96 23.92
N ASP A 375 4.95 -6.04 23.14
CA ASP A 375 5.93 -4.96 22.96
C ASP A 375 5.32 -3.68 22.33
N HIS A 376 4.14 -3.81 21.72
CA HIS A 376 3.37 -2.68 21.20
C HIS A 376 3.07 -1.59 22.24
N LEU A 377 3.08 -1.93 23.55
CA LEU A 377 2.77 -0.98 24.63
C LEU A 377 3.97 -0.31 25.29
N GLN A 378 5.19 -0.37 24.72
CA GLN A 378 6.43 0.10 25.38
C GLN A 378 6.36 1.48 26.07
N ASN A 379 5.45 2.40 25.68
CA ASN A 379 5.22 3.68 26.37
C ASN A 379 3.74 4.02 26.63
N GLY A 380 2.84 3.04 26.62
CA GLY A 380 1.38 3.25 26.71
C GLY A 380 0.65 2.17 27.51
N ASN A 381 -0.68 2.14 27.37
CA ASN A 381 -1.54 1.10 27.91
C ASN A 381 -2.54 0.63 26.84
N ILE A 382 -3.28 -0.45 27.09
CA ILE A 382 -4.25 -0.99 26.15
C ILE A 382 -5.31 0.07 25.79
N GLY A 383 -5.65 0.96 26.71
CA GLY A 383 -6.57 2.07 26.51
C GLY A 383 -6.07 3.09 25.49
N SER A 384 -4.80 3.51 25.56
CA SER A 384 -4.22 4.39 24.55
C SER A 384 -4.17 3.70 23.18
N LEU A 385 -3.85 2.40 23.13
CA LEU A 385 -3.93 1.61 21.90
C LEU A 385 -5.37 1.60 21.35
N ALA A 386 -6.36 1.29 22.19
CA ALA A 386 -7.76 1.30 21.81
C ALA A 386 -8.19 2.65 21.26
N ASP A 387 -7.76 3.76 21.89
CA ASP A 387 -8.05 5.11 21.43
C ASP A 387 -7.46 5.39 20.04
N SER A 388 -6.24 4.91 19.75
CA SER A 388 -5.66 4.93 18.41
C SER A 388 -6.51 4.11 17.42
N LEU A 389 -6.82 2.85 17.74
CA LEU A 389 -7.42 1.90 16.79
C LEU A 389 -8.77 2.35 16.21
N TRP A 390 -9.63 3.03 16.99
CA TRP A 390 -10.93 3.50 16.47
C TRP A 390 -10.83 4.76 15.59
N GLN A 391 -9.64 5.35 15.49
CA GLN A 391 -9.35 6.54 14.69
C GLN A 391 -8.42 6.23 13.51
N SER A 392 -7.65 5.13 13.59
CA SER A 392 -6.59 4.75 12.67
C SER A 392 -7.04 3.74 11.61
N ARG A 393 -6.47 3.86 10.40
CA ARG A 393 -6.61 2.86 9.33
C ARG A 393 -5.41 1.95 9.18
N VAL A 394 -4.32 2.22 9.89
CA VAL A 394 -3.13 1.37 9.96
C VAL A 394 -2.97 0.84 11.37
N TRP A 395 -2.74 -0.46 11.49
CA TRP A 395 -2.27 -1.10 12.71
C TRP A 395 -0.80 -1.43 12.55
N TYR A 396 -0.03 -1.27 13.62
CA TYR A 396 1.40 -1.51 13.68
C TYR A 396 1.68 -2.55 14.75
N PHE A 397 2.59 -3.47 14.50
CA PHE A 397 3.06 -4.48 15.43
C PHE A 397 4.58 -4.51 15.33
N TRP A 398 5.25 -4.62 16.47
CA TRP A 398 6.69 -4.73 16.54
C TRP A 398 7.06 -5.67 17.69
N TRP A 399 8.02 -6.57 17.45
CA TRP A 399 8.55 -7.52 18.43
C TRP A 399 10.05 -7.22 18.63
N ASP A 400 10.50 -7.02 19.88
CA ASP A 400 11.92 -6.70 20.18
C ASP A 400 12.89 -7.85 19.85
#